data_AF-A0A962TCA6-F1
#
_entry.id   AF-A0A962TCA6-F1
#
_cell.length_a   1.000
_cell.length_b   1.000
_cell.length_c   1.000
_cell.angle_alpha   90.00
_cell.angle_beta   90.00
_cell.angle_gamma   90.00
#
_symmetry.space_group_name_H-M   'P 1'
#
loop_
_entity.id
_entity.type
_entity.pdbx_description
1 polymer ?
#
loop_
_entity_poly.entity_id
_entity_poly.type
_entity_poly.pdbx_seq_one_letter_code
_entity_poly.pdbx_strand_id
1 'polypeptide(L)'
;MQMPDIPMPDEHGFFGKYGGQVIPPELKAIMDEITAAYREIRQTEAFQLELRALQRDYIGRPSALFHARRLSDRLGGAQIFLKREDLNHT
;
A
#
# COMPACT_ATOMS: atom_id res chain seq x y z
N MET A 1 10.76 23.80 11.65
CA MET A 1 11.87 22.98 11.15
C MET A 1 11.32 22.16 10.00
N GLN A 2 11.60 22.56 8.76
CA GLN A 2 11.08 21.88 7.56
C GLN A 2 11.95 20.63 7.37
N MET A 3 11.37 19.44 7.51
CA MET A 3 12.08 18.20 7.20
C MET A 3 12.29 18.17 5.68
N PRO A 4 13.53 17.95 5.18
CA PRO A 4 13.74 17.74 3.76
C PRO A 4 12.93 16.53 3.30
N ASP A 5 12.40 16.61 2.08
CA ASP A 5 11.69 15.52 1.41
C ASP A 5 12.73 14.45 1.04
N ILE A 6 13.09 13.63 2.02
CA ILE A 6 14.00 12.51 1.84
C ILE A 6 13.18 11.42 1.15
N PRO A 7 13.59 10.90 -0.02
CA PRO A 7 12.94 9.74 -0.60
C PRO A 7 13.04 8.59 0.41
N MET A 8 11.89 8.20 0.95
CA MET A 8 11.76 7.14 1.94
C MET A 8 11.08 5.91 1.31
N PRO A 9 11.47 4.69 1.68
CA PRO A 9 12.63 4.36 2.53
C PRO A 9 13.96 4.62 1.82
N ASP A 10 15.05 4.64 2.59
CA ASP A 10 16.41 4.62 2.02
C ASP A 10 16.71 3.29 1.29
N GLU A 11 17.89 3.19 0.68
CA GLU A 11 18.31 2.00 -0.09
C GLU A 11 18.38 0.72 0.75
N HIS A 12 18.51 0.85 2.07
CA HIS A 12 18.55 -0.24 3.04
C HIS A 12 17.17 -0.54 3.64
N GLY A 13 16.12 0.17 3.22
CA GLY A 13 14.75 -0.04 3.68
C GLY A 13 14.39 0.71 4.97
N PHE A 14 15.20 1.67 5.43
CA PHE A 14 14.92 2.45 6.63
C PHE A 14 14.14 3.74 6.34
N PHE A 15 13.16 4.02 7.21
CA PHE A 15 12.47 5.29 7.36
C PHE A 15 13.09 6.03 8.55
N GLY A 16 14.20 6.74 8.31
CA GLY A 16 15.03 7.26 9.40
C GLY A 16 15.62 6.12 10.23
N LYS A 17 15.19 5.97 11.49
CA LYS A 17 15.67 4.89 12.38
C LYS A 17 14.78 3.63 12.40
N TYR A 18 13.71 3.61 11.62
CA TYR A 18 12.70 2.54 11.65
C TYR A 18 12.74 1.72 10.37
N GLY A 19 12.37 0.43 10.42
CA GLY A 19 12.36 -0.45 9.25
C GLY A 19 13.69 -1.19 9.06
N GLY A 20 14.12 -1.29 7.80
CA GLY A 20 15.27 -2.11 7.40
C GLY A 20 15.01 -3.61 7.42
N GLN A 21 16.05 -4.38 7.15
CA GLN A 21 16.02 -5.85 7.13
C GLN A 21 16.87 -6.42 8.29
N VAL A 22 16.38 -6.30 9.52
CA VAL A 22 17.04 -6.88 10.71
C VAL A 22 16.60 -8.33 10.88
N ILE A 23 17.16 -9.20 10.03
CA ILE A 23 16.82 -10.63 9.92
C ILE A 23 18.11 -11.47 9.76
N PRO A 24 18.07 -12.80 9.97
CA PRO A 24 19.20 -13.68 9.73
C PRO A 24 19.79 -13.57 8.31
N PRO A 25 21.11 -13.78 8.11
CA PRO A 25 21.78 -13.63 6.82
C PRO A 25 21.16 -14.47 5.70
N GLU A 26 20.72 -15.68 6.01
CA GLU A 26 20.12 -16.61 5.05
C GLU A 26 18.79 -16.07 4.52
N LEU A 27 17.98 -15.47 5.40
CA LEU A 27 16.73 -14.82 5.01
C LEU A 27 16.97 -13.50 4.28
N LYS A 28 18.03 -12.76 4.64
CA LYS A 28 18.38 -11.51 3.95
C LYS A 28 18.65 -11.77 2.47
N ALA A 29 19.44 -12.79 2.14
CA ALA A 29 19.75 -13.14 0.75
C ALA A 29 18.47 -13.37 -0.08
N ILE A 30 17.52 -14.13 0.46
CA ILE A 30 16.23 -14.40 -0.20
C ILE A 30 15.40 -13.13 -0.34
N MET A 31 15.36 -12.28 0.69
CA MET A 31 14.62 -11.02 0.64
C MET A 31 15.23 -10.02 -0.35
N ASP A 32 16.55 -10.04 -0.55
CA ASP A 32 17.23 -9.23 -1.56
C ASP A 32 16.86 -9.68 -2.98
N GLU A 33 16.78 -10.99 -3.23
CA GLU A 33 16.30 -11.56 -4.50
C GLU A 33 14.85 -11.16 -4.80
N ILE A 34 13.96 -11.29 -3.81
CA ILE A 34 12.56 -10.85 -3.94
C ILE A 34 12.49 -9.34 -4.23
N THR A 35 13.34 -8.54 -3.56
CA THR A 35 13.40 -7.09 -3.77
C THR A 35 13.82 -6.75 -5.20
N ALA A 36 14.83 -7.44 -5.74
CA ALA A 36 15.29 -7.26 -7.11
C ALA A 36 14.17 -7.61 -8.12
N ALA A 37 13.56 -8.80 -7.96
CA ALA A 37 12.48 -9.25 -8.82
C ALA A 37 11.26 -8.30 -8.78
N TYR A 38 10.88 -7.81 -7.60
CA TYR A 38 9.78 -6.85 -7.45
C TYR A 38 10.10 -5.52 -8.14
N ARG A 39 11.32 -4.99 -7.98
CA ARG A 39 11.75 -3.72 -8.61
C ARG A 39 11.68 -3.79 -10.14
N GLU A 40 11.99 -4.95 -10.71
CA GLU A 40 11.89 -5.21 -12.14
C GLU A 40 10.42 -5.39 -12.56
N ILE A 41 9.71 -6.39 -12.03
CA ILE A 41 8.40 -6.79 -12.53
C ILE A 41 7.34 -5.69 -12.39
N ARG A 42 7.41 -4.87 -11.33
CA ARG A 42 6.45 -3.78 -11.09
C ARG A 42 6.45 -2.74 -12.21
N GLN A 43 7.55 -2.61 -12.96
CA GLN A 43 7.68 -1.67 -14.07
C GLN A 43 7.14 -2.23 -15.38
N THR A 44 6.92 -3.55 -15.47
CA THR A 44 6.46 -4.20 -16.69
C THR A 44 4.98 -3.94 -16.94
N GLU A 45 4.63 -3.69 -18.21
CA GLU A 45 3.23 -3.44 -18.60
C GLU A 45 2.36 -4.68 -18.38
N ALA A 46 2.87 -5.87 -18.71
CA ALA A 46 2.16 -7.12 -18.55
C ALA A 46 1.69 -7.33 -17.09
N PHE A 47 2.59 -7.16 -16.12
CA PHE A 47 2.26 -7.29 -14.70
C PHE A 47 1.22 -6.25 -14.26
N GLN A 48 1.37 -4.99 -14.69
CA GLN A 48 0.42 -3.94 -14.32
C GLN A 48 -0.97 -4.16 -14.92
N LEU A 49 -1.04 -4.66 -16.16
CA LEU A 49 -2.31 -4.96 -16.82
C LEU A 49 -3.02 -6.13 -16.12
N GLU A 50 -2.30 -7.21 -15.83
CA GLU A 50 -2.85 -8.36 -15.13
C GLU A 50 -3.32 -7.99 -13.71
N LEU A 51 -2.50 -7.27 -12.95
CA LEU A 51 -2.86 -6.82 -11.61
C LEU A 51 -4.11 -5.92 -11.63
N ARG A 52 -4.23 -4.99 -12.59
CA ARG A 52 -5.41 -4.13 -12.74
C ARG A 52 -6.66 -4.94 -13.11
N ALA A 53 -6.52 -5.94 -13.98
CA ALA A 53 -7.63 -6.82 -14.33
C ALA A 53 -8.12 -7.60 -13.11
N LEU A 54 -7.23 -8.22 -12.34
CA LEU A 54 -7.58 -8.92 -11.10
C LEU A 54 -8.20 -7.98 -10.06
N GLN A 55 -7.65 -6.77 -9.90
CA GLN A 55 -8.22 -5.77 -9.01
C GLN A 55 -9.67 -5.43 -9.36
N ARG A 56 -9.99 -5.27 -10.64
CA ARG A 56 -11.34 -4.93 -11.11
C ARG A 56 -12.28 -6.13 -11.08
N ASP A 57 -11.86 -7.23 -11.69
CA ASP A 57 -12.73 -8.34 -12.08
C ASP A 57 -12.83 -9.42 -10.99
N TYR A 58 -11.82 -9.54 -10.13
CA TYR A 58 -11.79 -10.52 -9.05
C TYR A 58 -11.99 -9.87 -7.68
N ILE A 59 -11.19 -8.83 -7.35
CA ILE A 59 -11.24 -8.19 -6.02
C ILE A 59 -12.46 -7.25 -5.88
N GLY A 60 -12.89 -6.61 -6.97
CA GLY A 60 -14.02 -5.67 -6.98
C GLY A 60 -13.63 -4.20 -6.72
N ARG A 61 -12.41 -3.80 -7.09
CA ARG A 61 -11.91 -2.41 -6.96
C ARG A 61 -12.36 -1.54 -8.15
N PRO A 62 -12.50 -0.20 -7.97
CA PRO A 62 -12.25 0.55 -6.74
C PRO A 62 -13.36 0.36 -5.69
N SER A 63 -12.97 0.28 -4.43
CA SER A 63 -13.91 0.29 -3.31
C SER A 63 -14.65 1.64 -3.22
N ALA A 64 -15.94 1.60 -2.88
CA ALA A 64 -16.77 2.79 -2.75
C ALA A 64 -16.31 3.71 -1.60
N LEU A 65 -16.52 5.01 -1.76
CA LEU A 65 -16.42 5.98 -0.67
C LEU A 65 -17.85 6.28 -0.16
N PHE A 66 -18.18 5.84 1.04
CA PHE A 66 -19.53 5.89 1.58
C PHE A 66 -19.69 7.03 2.60
N HIS A 67 -20.62 7.95 2.37
CA HIS A 67 -20.95 9.01 3.33
C HIS A 67 -21.79 8.47 4.49
N ALA A 68 -21.18 8.35 5.67
CA ALA A 68 -21.83 7.89 6.88
C ALA A 68 -22.66 9.01 7.53
N ARG A 69 -23.76 9.41 6.87
CA ARG A 69 -24.65 10.52 7.28
C ARG A 69 -25.05 10.44 8.75
N ARG A 70 -25.62 9.30 9.18
CA ARG A 70 -26.05 9.08 10.57
C ARG A 70 -24.94 9.30 11.59
N LEU A 71 -23.70 8.91 11.26
CA LEU A 71 -22.56 9.10 12.15
C LEU A 71 -22.10 10.56 12.16
N SER A 72 -22.10 11.21 10.99
CA SER A 72 -21.79 12.62 10.84
C SER A 72 -22.77 13.48 11.66
N ASP A 73 -24.08 13.22 11.51
CA ASP A 73 -25.15 13.91 12.23
C ASP A 73 -25.03 13.70 13.75
N ARG A 74 -24.75 12.47 14.19
CA ARG A 74 -24.60 12.15 15.61
C ARG A 74 -23.43 12.88 16.27
N LEU A 75 -22.32 13.07 15.56
CA LEU A 75 -21.15 13.77 16.09
C LEU A 75 -21.24 15.30 15.93
N GLY A 76 -22.13 15.79 15.06
CA GLY A 76 -22.41 17.22 14.90
C GLY A 76 -21.24 18.05 14.37
N GLY A 77 -20.23 17.42 13.75
CA GLY A 77 -18.99 18.06 13.33
C GLY A 77 -18.65 17.76 11.87
N ALA A 78 -17.45 17.21 11.65
CA ALA A 78 -16.97 16.86 10.32
C ALA A 78 -17.87 15.83 9.61
N GLN A 79 -17.88 15.87 8.28
CA GLN A 79 -18.53 14.86 7.45
C GLN A 79 -17.68 13.60 7.36
N ILE A 80 -18.25 12.45 7.71
CA ILE A 80 -17.52 11.18 7.80
C ILE A 80 -17.77 10.35 6.56
N PHE A 81 -16.69 10.05 5.85
CA PHE A 81 -16.68 9.14 4.71
C PHE A 81 -15.86 7.89 5.02
N LEU A 82 -16.42 6.73 4.70
CA LEU A 82 -15.78 5.43 4.90
C LEU A 82 -15.26 4.93 3.55
N LYS A 83 -13.96 4.65 3.47
CA LYS A 83 -13.37 3.93 2.33
C LYS A 83 -13.67 2.45 2.50
N ARG A 84 -14.57 1.91 1.68
CA ARG A 84 -15.19 0.59 1.87
C ARG A 84 -14.30 -0.58 1.42
N GLU A 85 -13.06 -0.66 1.91
CA GLU A 85 -12.16 -1.79 1.63
C GLU A 85 -12.71 -3.12 2.17
N ASP A 86 -13.67 -3.07 3.11
CA ASP A 86 -14.42 -4.23 3.61
C ASP A 86 -15.25 -4.95 2.54
N LEU A 87 -15.48 -4.32 1.38
CA LEU A 87 -16.23 -4.91 0.26
C LEU A 87 -15.36 -5.72 -0.72
N ASN A 88 -14.04 -5.72 -0.54
CA ASN A 88 -13.14 -6.46 -1.42
C ASN A 88 -13.34 -7.98 -1.23
N HIS A 89 -13.28 -8.74 -2.32
CA HIS A 89 -13.17 -10.20 -2.25
C HIS A 89 -11.81 -10.63 -1.66
N THR A 90 -11.79 -11.75 -0.91
CA THR A 90 -10.62 -12.27 -0.19
C THR A 90 -10.04 -13.52 -0.83
#